data_AF-A0A353PYP8-F1
#
_entry.id   AF-A0A353PYP8-F1
#
_cell.length_a   1.000
_cell.length_b   1.000
_cell.length_c   1.000
_cell.angle_alpha   90.00
_cell.angle_beta   90.00
_cell.angle_gamma   90.00
#
_symmetry.space_group_name_H-M   'P 1'
#
loop_
_entity.id
_entity.type
_entity.pdbx_description
1 polymer ?
#
loop_
_entity_poly.entity_id
_entity_poly.type
_entity_poly.pdbx_seq_one_letter_code
_entity_poly.pdbx_strand_id
1 'polypeptide(L)'
;MHHRSLFIYARVLLPQSQGHCFIGFLIHLESEVNFMLNTLFVGIDVSKRNNVVRFTDSLGDTLTVFSVQNNQDGANNLLEKLHNTLTSNDFQAVSIGMESTSIYADHLAIFLRNDAFLKKWGAKVFVLNAKQVNAFKKAYPELPKNDNIDTLIIA
;
A
#
# COMPACT_ATOMS: atom_id res chain seq x y z
N MET A 1 14.22 22.70 9.20
CA MET A 1 13.12 23.52 8.63
C MET A 1 11.87 22.70 8.25
N HIS A 2 11.63 21.49 8.78
CA HIS A 2 10.50 20.65 8.33
C HIS A 2 9.26 20.65 9.24
N HIS A 3 9.28 21.27 10.42
CA HIS A 3 8.12 21.24 11.34
C HIS A 3 7.03 22.28 11.06
N ARG A 4 7.28 23.28 10.19
CA ARG A 4 6.34 24.38 9.93
C ARG A 4 5.24 24.06 8.93
N SER A 5 5.45 23.09 8.03
CA SER A 5 4.48 22.80 6.96
C SER A 5 3.23 22.07 7.47
N LEU A 6 3.40 21.15 8.42
CA LEU A 6 2.29 20.38 9.03
C LEU A 6 1.35 21.30 9.85
N PHE A 7 1.93 22.29 10.54
CA PHE A 7 1.18 23.27 11.34
C PHE A 7 0.28 24.18 10.50
N ILE A 8 0.65 24.44 9.23
CA ILE A 8 -0.14 25.27 8.33
C ILE A 8 -1.37 24.50 7.82
N TYR A 9 -1.22 23.21 7.52
CA TYR A 9 -2.34 22.38 7.04
C TYR A 9 -3.43 22.21 8.10
N ALA A 10 -3.04 22.01 9.37
CA ALA A 10 -3.99 21.89 10.49
C ALA A 10 -4.77 23.19 10.77
N ARG A 11 -4.20 24.37 10.46
CA ARG A 11 -4.83 25.67 10.74
C ARG A 11 -5.88 26.07 9.72
N VAL A 12 -5.86 25.48 8.52
CA VAL A 12 -6.77 25.83 7.40
C VAL A 12 -8.15 25.15 7.53
N LEU A 13 -8.30 24.12 8.36
CA LEU A 13 -9.54 23.31 8.44
C LEU A 13 -10.38 23.48 9.71
N LEU A 14 -10.04 24.37 10.65
CA LEU A 14 -10.70 24.40 11.95
C LEU A 14 -11.63 25.62 12.16
N PRO A 15 -12.94 25.41 12.41
CA PRO A 15 -13.78 26.43 13.02
C PRO A 15 -13.30 26.71 14.45
N GLN A 16 -13.31 27.98 14.83
CA GLN A 16 -12.93 28.46 16.16
C GLN A 16 -13.93 27.95 17.22
N SER A 17 -13.70 26.80 17.84
CA SER A 17 -14.41 26.47 19.09
C SER A 17 -13.61 25.56 20.03
N GLN A 18 -13.44 26.07 21.27
CA GLN A 18 -13.15 25.43 22.56
C GLN A 18 -11.95 24.44 22.65
N GLY A 19 -10.90 24.86 23.36
CA GLY A 19 -9.57 24.24 23.43
C GLY A 19 -9.43 22.81 23.98
N HIS A 20 -10.51 22.18 24.47
CA HIS A 20 -10.48 20.75 24.87
C HIS A 20 -10.69 19.80 23.69
N CYS A 21 -11.42 20.22 22.64
CA CYS A 21 -11.65 19.41 21.43
C CYS A 21 -10.41 19.39 20.51
N PHE A 22 -9.60 20.46 20.58
CA PHE A 22 -8.47 20.69 19.70
C PHE A 22 -7.30 19.72 19.91
N ILE A 23 -7.00 19.36 21.17
CA ILE A 23 -5.92 18.41 21.49
C ILE A 23 -6.28 17.00 21.01
N GLY A 24 -7.53 16.57 21.23
CA GLY A 24 -8.01 15.28 20.75
C GLY A 24 -7.97 15.16 19.22
N PHE A 25 -8.34 16.24 18.51
CA PHE A 25 -8.25 16.29 17.05
C PHE A 25 -6.79 16.26 16.56
N LEU A 26 -5.87 16.98 17.22
CA LEU A 26 -4.46 16.99 16.86
C LEU A 26 -3.81 15.60 17.03
N ILE A 27 -4.08 14.92 18.15
CA ILE A 27 -3.61 13.55 18.41
C ILE A 27 -4.18 12.59 17.38
N HIS A 28 -5.45 12.73 17.02
CA HIS A 28 -6.07 11.91 15.98
C HIS A 28 -5.37 12.09 14.63
N LEU A 29 -5.12 13.33 14.20
CA LEU A 29 -4.38 13.61 12.97
C LEU A 29 -2.95 13.06 13.01
N GLU A 30 -2.22 13.24 14.13
CA GLU A 30 -0.87 12.67 14.26
C GLU A 30 -0.89 11.14 14.20
N SER A 31 -1.90 10.49 14.79
CA SER A 31 -2.07 9.04 14.71
C SER A 31 -2.38 8.57 13.29
N GLU A 32 -3.22 9.30 12.53
CA GLU A 32 -3.51 9.00 11.13
C GLU A 32 -2.28 9.21 10.24
N VAL A 33 -1.52 10.29 10.46
CA VAL A 33 -0.27 10.56 9.73
C VAL A 33 0.77 9.49 10.03
N ASN A 34 0.97 9.13 11.29
CA ASN A 34 1.90 8.04 11.66
C ASN A 34 1.46 6.69 11.08
N PHE A 35 0.15 6.42 11.04
CA PHE A 35 -0.39 5.23 10.41
C PHE A 35 -0.08 5.21 8.90
N MET A 36 -0.24 6.33 8.20
CA MET A 36 0.13 6.45 6.78
C MET A 36 1.64 6.31 6.56
N LEU A 37 2.46 6.92 7.42
CA LEU A 37 3.92 6.84 7.32
C LEU A 37 4.47 5.45 7.63
N ASN A 38 3.72 4.63 8.35
CA ASN A 38 4.12 3.28 8.72
C ASN A 38 3.24 2.20 8.07
N THR A 39 2.84 2.47 6.82
CA THR A 39 2.12 1.53 5.95
C THR A 39 3.08 0.86 4.97
N LEU A 40 2.99 -0.47 4.88
CA LEU A 40 3.60 -1.24 3.79
C LEU A 40 2.70 -1.17 2.55
N PHE A 41 3.25 -0.73 1.44
CA PHE A 41 2.57 -0.74 0.14
C PHE A 41 3.08 -1.90 -0.71
N VAL A 42 2.16 -2.63 -1.33
CA VAL A 42 2.46 -3.86 -2.06
C VAL A 42 1.81 -3.79 -3.43
N GLY A 43 2.62 -3.68 -4.47
CA GLY A 43 2.16 -3.72 -5.84
C GLY A 43 2.40 -5.07 -6.48
N ILE A 44 1.34 -5.66 -7.04
CA ILE A 44 1.38 -6.97 -7.69
C ILE A 44 0.95 -6.83 -9.16
N ASP A 45 1.89 -7.10 -10.06
CA ASP A 45 1.58 -7.33 -11.46
C ASP A 45 1.22 -8.80 -11.63
N VAL A 46 -0.08 -9.07 -11.79
CA VAL A 46 -0.63 -10.43 -11.89
C VAL A 46 -0.57 -10.88 -13.35
N SER A 47 0.08 -12.02 -13.58
CA SER A 47 0.15 -12.64 -14.90
C SER A 47 -0.27 -14.11 -14.85
N LYS A 48 -0.46 -14.73 -16.01
CA LYS A 48 -0.89 -16.13 -16.11
C LYS A 48 0.07 -17.12 -15.43
N ARG A 49 1.38 -16.85 -15.42
CA ARG A 49 2.40 -17.80 -14.94
C ARG A 49 3.04 -17.37 -13.64
N ASN A 50 3.49 -16.12 -13.57
CA ASN A 50 4.24 -15.59 -12.45
C ASN A 50 3.74 -14.19 -12.12
N ASN A 51 3.51 -13.92 -10.84
CA ASN A 51 3.17 -12.60 -10.35
C ASN A 51 4.45 -11.89 -9.94
N VAL A 52 4.66 -10.66 -10.42
CA VAL A 52 5.77 -9.81 -9.97
C VAL A 52 5.27 -8.98 -8.81
N VAL A 53 5.98 -9.01 -7.69
CA VAL A 53 5.58 -8.36 -6.45
C VAL A 53 6.66 -7.37 -6.04
N ARG A 54 6.25 -6.16 -5.70
CA ARG A 54 7.10 -5.13 -5.11
C ARG A 54 6.52 -4.68 -3.78
N PHE A 55 7.40 -4.57 -2.79
CA PHE A 55 7.11 -3.96 -1.49
C PHE A 55 7.77 -2.59 -1.42
N THR A 56 7.03 -1.58 -0.99
CA THR A 56 7.53 -0.22 -0.77
C THR A 56 7.08 0.30 0.59
N ASP A 57 7.86 1.23 1.15
CA ASP A 57 7.42 2.00 2.31
C ASP A 57 6.53 3.19 1.88
N SER A 58 6.15 4.03 2.85
CA SER A 58 5.32 5.21 2.63
C SER A 58 6.00 6.36 1.90
N LEU A 59 7.33 6.32 1.78
CA LEU A 59 8.12 7.29 1.02
C LEU A 59 8.25 6.87 -0.45
N GLY A 60 7.82 5.65 -0.79
CA GLY A 60 7.91 5.07 -2.12
C GLY A 60 9.24 4.34 -2.36
N ASP A 61 10.07 4.18 -1.32
CA ASP A 61 11.33 3.45 -1.45
C ASP A 61 11.06 1.95 -1.54
N THR A 62 11.72 1.30 -2.49
CA THR A 62 11.56 -0.14 -2.72
C THR A 62 12.31 -0.95 -1.68
N LEU A 63 11.58 -1.75 -0.90
CA LEU A 63 12.15 -2.66 0.10
C LEU A 63 12.59 -3.98 -0.54
N THR A 64 11.76 -4.54 -1.43
CA THR A 64 12.08 -5.78 -2.15
C THR A 64 11.24 -5.92 -3.41
N VAL A 65 11.81 -6.60 -4.42
CA VAL A 65 11.12 -7.03 -5.64
C VAL A 65 11.39 -8.51 -5.83
N PHE A 66 10.35 -9.30 -6.10
CA PHE A 66 10.47 -10.73 -6.31
C PHE A 66 9.33 -11.24 -7.18
N SER A 67 9.41 -12.50 -7.59
CA SER A 67 8.36 -13.15 -8.36
C SER A 67 7.90 -14.44 -7.69
N VAL A 68 6.60 -14.68 -7.71
CA VAL A 68 5.97 -15.90 -7.22
C VAL A 68 5.16 -16.55 -8.35
N GLN A 69 5.03 -17.86 -8.32
CA GLN A 69 4.17 -18.56 -9.30
C GLN A 69 2.70 -18.16 -9.09
N ASN A 70 1.93 -18.09 -10.17
CA ASN A 70 0.48 -17.85 -10.08
C ASN A 70 -0.26 -19.17 -9.80
N ASN A 71 0.00 -19.73 -8.62
CA ASN A 71 -0.62 -20.94 -8.08
C ASN A 71 -0.67 -20.84 -6.55
N GLN A 72 -1.19 -21.88 -5.90
CA GLN A 72 -1.35 -21.92 -4.44
C GLN A 72 -0.02 -21.77 -3.69
N ASP A 73 1.04 -22.44 -4.15
CA ASP A 73 2.36 -22.39 -3.50
C ASP A 73 2.98 -20.99 -3.61
N GLY A 74 2.86 -20.34 -4.77
CA GLY A 74 3.31 -18.97 -4.93
C GLY A 74 2.50 -17.97 -4.10
N ALA A 75 1.20 -18.19 -3.93
CA ALA A 75 0.36 -17.39 -3.04
C ALA A 75 0.77 -17.56 -1.56
N ASN A 76 1.07 -18.80 -1.13
CA ASN A 76 1.58 -19.09 0.21
C ASN A 76 2.95 -18.43 0.45
N ASN A 77 3.87 -18.50 -0.51
CA ASN A 77 5.19 -17.87 -0.43
C ASN A 77 5.08 -16.34 -0.32
N LEU A 78 4.15 -15.72 -1.06
CA LEU A 78 3.85 -14.29 -0.94
C LEU A 78 3.33 -13.97 0.48
N LEU A 79 2.41 -14.78 1.00
CA LEU A 79 1.82 -14.57 2.32
C LEU A 79 2.86 -14.66 3.44
N GLU A 80 3.72 -15.67 3.40
CA GLU A 80 4.83 -15.83 4.37
C GLU A 80 5.74 -14.60 4.36
N LYS A 81 6.09 -14.12 3.16
CA LYS A 81 6.94 -12.94 3.02
C LYS A 81 6.26 -11.65 3.49
N LEU A 82 4.94 -11.52 3.29
CA LEU A 82 4.14 -10.43 3.86
C LEU A 82 4.17 -10.47 5.39
N HIS A 83 3.87 -11.63 6.00
CA HIS A 83 3.87 -11.80 7.45
C HIS A 83 5.23 -11.42 8.04
N ASN A 84 6.31 -11.99 7.50
CA ASN A 84 7.67 -11.69 7.94
C ASN A 84 7.99 -10.20 7.83
N THR A 85 7.66 -9.57 6.69
CA THR A 85 7.94 -8.14 6.48
C THR A 85 7.19 -7.26 7.47
N LEU A 86 5.90 -7.55 7.72
CA LEU A 86 5.06 -6.80 8.65
C LEU A 86 5.56 -6.93 10.09
N THR A 87 5.98 -8.13 10.50
CA THR A 87 6.46 -8.37 11.87
C THR A 87 7.88 -7.86 12.12
N SER A 88 8.75 -7.82 11.10
CA SER A 88 10.16 -7.46 11.29
C SER A 88 10.46 -5.97 11.15
N ASN A 89 9.57 -5.18 10.53
CA ASN A 89 9.80 -3.76 10.22
C ASN A 89 8.79 -2.83 10.92
N ASP A 90 8.07 -3.32 11.94
CA ASP A 90 7.10 -2.56 12.74
C ASP A 90 5.99 -1.85 11.94
N PHE A 91 5.67 -2.30 10.72
CA PHE A 91 4.59 -1.71 9.91
C PHE A 91 3.25 -1.83 10.62
N GLN A 92 2.52 -0.72 10.75
CA GLN A 92 1.21 -0.70 11.41
C GLN A 92 0.05 -1.05 10.47
N ALA A 93 0.30 -1.01 9.15
CA ALA A 93 -0.71 -1.25 8.15
C ALA A 93 -0.12 -1.87 6.88
N VAL A 94 -0.99 -2.43 6.06
CA VAL A 94 -0.63 -2.90 4.71
C VAL A 94 -1.73 -2.58 3.70
N SER A 95 -1.31 -2.06 2.55
CA SER A 95 -2.13 -1.79 1.38
C SER A 95 -1.59 -2.57 0.20
N ILE A 96 -2.41 -3.43 -0.38
CA ILE A 96 -2.04 -4.33 -1.47
C ILE A 96 -2.82 -3.94 -2.71
N GLY A 97 -2.14 -3.40 -3.72
CA GLY A 97 -2.69 -3.18 -5.05
C GLY A 97 -2.32 -4.33 -5.99
N MET A 98 -3.24 -4.70 -6.89
CA MET A 98 -2.93 -5.60 -7.99
C MET A 98 -3.64 -5.18 -9.28
N GLU A 99 -2.96 -5.29 -10.41
CA GLU A 99 -3.59 -5.04 -11.71
C GLU A 99 -4.46 -6.25 -12.13
N SER A 100 -5.70 -5.95 -12.53
CA SER A 100 -6.64 -6.91 -13.06
C SER A 100 -6.25 -7.28 -14.49
N THR A 101 -5.39 -8.29 -14.61
CA THR A 101 -5.22 -9.02 -15.86
C THR A 101 -6.27 -10.12 -15.92
N SER A 102 -7.49 -9.80 -16.40
CA SER A 102 -8.61 -10.75 -16.48
C SER A 102 -9.00 -11.33 -15.09
N ILE A 103 -9.36 -12.62 -15.02
CA ILE A 103 -9.82 -13.33 -13.81
C ILE A 103 -8.70 -13.73 -12.83
N TYR A 104 -7.43 -13.53 -13.19
CA TYR A 104 -6.31 -14.07 -12.41
C TYR A 104 -6.08 -13.32 -11.09
N ALA A 105 -6.35 -12.00 -11.07
CA ALA A 105 -6.21 -11.18 -9.87
C ALA A 105 -7.26 -11.52 -8.81
N ASP A 106 -8.47 -11.93 -9.22
CA ASP A 106 -9.58 -12.17 -8.30
C ASP A 106 -9.29 -13.31 -7.31
N HIS A 107 -8.72 -14.43 -7.79
CA HIS A 107 -8.39 -15.55 -6.94
C HIS A 107 -7.32 -15.19 -5.89
N LEU A 108 -6.27 -14.46 -6.31
CA LEU A 108 -5.23 -14.01 -5.39
C LEU A 108 -5.77 -12.98 -4.39
N ALA A 109 -6.63 -12.07 -4.83
CA ALA A 109 -7.26 -11.09 -3.96
C ALA A 109 -8.15 -11.76 -2.91
N ILE A 110 -8.95 -12.76 -3.30
CA ILE A 110 -9.78 -13.53 -2.37
C ILE A 110 -8.91 -14.29 -1.37
N PHE A 111 -7.84 -14.93 -1.83
CA PHE A 111 -6.89 -15.64 -0.98
C PHE A 111 -6.30 -14.71 0.10
N LEU A 112 -5.76 -13.55 -0.31
CA LEU A 112 -5.17 -12.57 0.63
C LEU A 112 -6.20 -11.98 1.59
N ARG A 113 -7.42 -11.69 1.13
CA ARG A 113 -8.52 -11.17 1.98
C ARG A 113 -9.01 -12.18 3.01
N ASN A 114 -8.80 -13.47 2.78
CA ASN A 114 -9.25 -14.54 3.68
C ASN A 114 -8.18 -14.96 4.69
N ASP A 115 -6.94 -14.50 4.56
CA ASP A 115 -5.90 -14.78 5.55
C ASP A 115 -6.24 -14.14 6.91
N ALA A 116 -6.17 -14.95 7.97
CA ALA A 116 -6.57 -14.52 9.31
C ALA A 116 -5.64 -13.44 9.87
N PHE A 117 -4.33 -13.54 9.57
CA PHE A 117 -3.35 -12.57 10.03
C PHE A 117 -3.54 -11.21 9.34
N LEU A 118 -3.64 -11.20 8.01
CA LEU A 118 -3.88 -9.97 7.23
C LEU A 118 -5.21 -9.30 7.59
N LYS A 119 -6.27 -10.08 7.84
CA LYS A 119 -7.55 -9.52 8.35
C LYS A 119 -7.39 -8.86 9.71
N LYS A 120 -6.68 -9.49 10.63
CA LYS A 120 -6.40 -8.92 11.96
C LYS A 120 -5.53 -7.67 11.86
N TRP A 121 -4.60 -7.63 10.90
CA TRP A 121 -3.76 -6.47 10.61
C TRP A 121 -4.48 -5.32 9.91
N GLY A 122 -5.74 -5.52 9.49
CA GLY A 122 -6.50 -4.51 8.76
C GLY A 122 -6.02 -4.31 7.32
N ALA A 123 -5.47 -5.34 6.69
CA ALA A 123 -4.98 -5.30 5.32
C ALA A 123 -6.06 -4.84 4.33
N LYS A 124 -5.70 -3.90 3.46
CA LYS A 124 -6.57 -3.44 2.36
C LYS A 124 -6.08 -4.06 1.05
N VAL A 125 -6.98 -4.70 0.31
CA VAL A 125 -6.64 -5.37 -0.95
C VAL A 125 -7.48 -4.78 -2.09
N PHE A 126 -6.79 -4.12 -3.03
CA PHE A 126 -7.36 -3.40 -4.15
C PHE A 126 -7.04 -4.11 -5.47
N VAL A 127 -8.07 -4.35 -6.26
CA VAL A 127 -7.92 -4.85 -7.64
C VAL A 127 -8.18 -3.66 -8.56
N LEU A 128 -7.14 -3.21 -9.24
CA LEU A 128 -7.15 -2.04 -10.13
C LEU A 128 -7.39 -2.50 -11.56
N ASN A 129 -8.20 -1.78 -12.33
CA ASN A 129 -8.30 -2.01 -13.76
C ASN A 129 -7.21 -1.25 -14.53
N ALA A 130 -6.89 -1.71 -15.75
CA ALA A 130 -5.88 -1.09 -16.60
C ALA A 130 -6.11 0.42 -16.84
N LYS A 131 -7.36 0.92 -16.82
CA LYS A 131 -7.61 2.37 -16.96
C LYS A 131 -7.13 3.15 -15.75
N GLN A 132 -7.33 2.63 -14.53
CA GLN A 132 -6.83 3.24 -13.30
C GLN A 132 -5.31 3.26 -13.28
N VAL A 133 -4.66 2.13 -13.58
CA VAL A 133 -3.19 2.04 -13.65
C VAL A 133 -2.64 3.04 -14.68
N ASN A 134 -3.23 3.11 -15.87
CA ASN A 134 -2.84 4.07 -16.91
C ASN A 134 -3.05 5.54 -16.49
N ALA A 135 -4.07 5.85 -15.70
CA ALA A 135 -4.29 7.18 -15.16
C ALA A 135 -3.19 7.56 -14.16
N PHE A 136 -2.80 6.64 -13.28
CA PHE A 136 -1.67 6.85 -12.35
C PHE A 136 -0.35 7.04 -13.11
N LYS A 137 -0.04 6.20 -14.11
CA LYS A 137 1.16 6.37 -14.95
C LYS A 137 1.25 7.77 -15.57
N LYS A 138 0.11 8.34 -16.00
CA LYS A 138 0.06 9.70 -16.57
C LYS A 138 0.26 10.80 -15.54
N ALA A 139 -0.13 10.58 -14.29
CA ALA A 139 0.04 11.54 -13.21
C ALA A 139 1.50 11.65 -12.74
N TYR A 140 2.33 10.64 -13.02
CA TYR A 140 3.75 10.58 -12.62
C TYR A 140 4.68 10.39 -13.84
N PRO A 141 4.77 11.39 -14.74
CA PRO A 141 5.55 11.27 -15.98
C PRO A 141 7.06 11.19 -15.76
N GLU A 142 7.53 11.61 -14.58
CA GLU A 142 8.94 11.64 -14.19
C GLU A 142 9.48 10.27 -13.75
N LEU A 143 8.59 9.28 -13.57
CA LEU A 143 9.03 7.93 -13.20
C LEU A 143 9.91 7.34 -14.31
N PRO A 144 10.87 6.46 -13.96
CA PRO A 144 11.70 5.81 -14.96
C PRO A 144 10.84 5.06 -16.00
N LYS A 145 11.43 4.52 -17.06
CA LYS A 145 10.72 3.60 -17.97
C LYS A 145 11.43 2.27 -17.95
N ASN A 146 11.30 1.55 -16.83
CA ASN A 146 11.89 0.22 -16.63
C ASN A 146 10.79 -0.85 -16.56
N ASP A 147 11.20 -2.11 -16.72
CA ASP A 147 10.30 -3.24 -16.98
C ASP A 147 9.34 -3.59 -15.83
N ASN A 148 9.44 -2.95 -14.66
CA ASN A 148 8.62 -3.29 -13.49
C ASN A 148 7.94 -2.07 -12.83
N ILE A 149 7.86 -0.91 -13.49
CA ILE A 149 7.25 0.29 -12.87
C ILE A 149 5.78 0.13 -12.53
N ASP A 150 5.09 -0.78 -13.21
CA ASP A 150 3.69 -1.04 -12.98
C ASP A 150 3.48 -1.46 -11.52
N THR A 151 4.36 -2.30 -10.97
CA THR A 151 4.31 -2.65 -9.53
C THR A 151 4.62 -1.49 -8.58
N LEU A 152 5.35 -0.44 -9.01
CA LEU A 152 5.54 0.77 -8.19
C LEU A 152 4.32 1.69 -8.27
N ILE A 153 3.66 1.78 -9.42
CA ILE A 153 2.44 2.56 -9.62
C ILE A 153 1.24 1.94 -8.89
N ILE A 154 1.22 0.62 -8.79
CA ILE A 154 0.16 -0.14 -8.13
C ILE A 154 0.33 -0.12 -6.60
N ALA A 155 1.57 -0.05 -6.10
CA ALA A 155 1.89 0.08 -4.69
C ALA A 155 1.52 1.49 -4.18
#